data_AF-A0A7S2QNH2-F1
#
_entry.id   AF-A0A7S2QNH2-F1
#
_cell.length_a   1.000
_cell.length_b   1.000
_cell.length_c   1.000
_cell.angle_alpha   90.00
_cell.angle_beta   90.00
_cell.angle_gamma   90.00
#
_symmetry.space_group_name_H-M   'P 1'
#
loop_
_entity.id
_entity.type
_entity.pdbx_description
1 polymer ?
#
loop_
_entity_poly.entity_id
_entity_poly.type
_entity_poly.pdbx_seq_one_letter_code
_entity_poly.pdbx_strand_id
1 'polypeptide(L)'
;SAPASTPGQRALGEGAQEGGAAVRVYRWNEFGKEVTTEFDESHFQIEGHFESNSSAGHKEYQDRIRAIHFRKEGKSKGDIARILDRSEKFVAKWWQKDQKEVPRPWGVHEYLTKDLGQKTFNNFGATVNDDTKSTAAWWRDVEVRRRYVQDPAVYEELLLGSDWRSSVARTRDFATGASHMKYDKAGKTKLQGNQGAKYSRGQSPAMDRCLQKFFAEYGLEDRTSGIGLNLYPDGSAALGSHRHDCWTALFSFGHERILTIDKTPVLCQDGDLLIFGTQRHGVPVMPEVSEGRITVPVFFYPDHLQVKKQWQTLTDPEDPRASRQLAAMGRELTLAAPAAEAALWSDPARAAALAQLVELGFCEADAQAALAAAAFDT
;
A
#
# COMPACT_ATOMS: atom_id res chain seq x y z
N SER A 1 12.85 10.06 54.73
CA SER A 1 12.81 10.94 53.55
C SER A 1 14.15 10.87 52.85
N ALA A 2 14.23 10.13 51.74
CA ALA A 2 15.43 10.01 50.92
C ALA A 2 15.29 10.92 49.68
N PRO A 3 16.38 11.54 49.18
CA PRO A 3 16.28 12.49 48.08
C PRO A 3 16.15 11.78 46.73
N ALA A 4 15.32 12.36 45.86
CA ALA A 4 15.09 11.90 44.50
C ALA A 4 16.34 12.11 43.62
N SER A 5 16.76 11.05 42.93
CA SER A 5 17.82 11.06 41.92
C SER A 5 17.30 11.65 40.60
N THR A 6 17.98 12.68 40.11
CA THR A 6 17.74 13.30 38.80
C THR A 6 18.12 12.35 37.65
N PRO A 7 17.34 12.22 36.57
CA PRO A 7 17.74 11.42 35.41
C PRO A 7 18.86 12.12 34.63
N GLY A 8 19.92 11.36 34.36
CA GLY A 8 21.15 11.82 33.72
C GLY A 8 20.97 12.26 32.27
N GLN A 9 21.64 13.37 31.94
CA GLN A 9 21.93 13.78 30.57
C GLN A 9 22.85 12.73 29.91
N ARG A 10 22.44 12.21 28.75
CA ARG A 10 23.28 11.39 27.89
C ARG A 10 24.35 12.27 27.24
N ALA A 11 25.62 11.95 27.48
CA ALA A 11 26.75 12.51 26.76
C ALA A 11 26.72 12.02 25.30
N LEU A 12 26.73 12.97 24.36
CA LEU A 12 26.97 12.72 22.94
C LEU A 12 28.49 12.63 22.75
N GLY A 13 28.98 11.46 22.36
CA GLY A 13 30.38 11.24 22.04
C GLY A 13 30.75 11.90 20.72
N GLU A 14 31.80 12.73 20.74
CA GLU A 14 32.45 13.29 19.57
C GLU A 14 33.36 12.23 18.92
N GLY A 15 33.12 11.95 17.65
CA GLY A 15 33.93 11.02 16.87
C GLY A 15 33.26 10.54 15.59
N ALA A 16 32.71 11.44 14.77
CA ALA A 16 32.17 11.07 13.46
C ALA A 16 33.28 11.17 12.41
N GLN A 17 33.89 10.03 12.08
CA GLN A 17 34.51 9.82 10.78
C GLN A 17 33.47 10.09 9.69
N GLU A 18 33.89 10.61 8.53
CA GLU A 18 33.05 10.85 7.34
C GLU A 18 32.32 9.55 6.95
N GLY A 19 31.13 9.37 7.53
CA GLY A 19 30.38 8.14 7.52
C GLY A 19 29.53 8.05 6.26
N GLY A 20 29.66 6.95 5.53
CA GLY A 20 28.67 6.56 4.54
C GLY A 20 27.28 6.62 5.15
N ALA A 21 26.30 7.12 4.39
CA ALA A 21 24.92 7.25 4.83
C ALA A 21 24.45 5.92 5.46
N ALA A 22 23.84 6.00 6.66
CA ALA A 22 23.42 4.82 7.39
C ALA A 22 22.30 4.10 6.62
N VAL A 23 22.65 3.02 5.92
CA VAL A 23 21.69 2.14 5.24
C VAL A 23 21.03 1.25 6.28
N ARG A 24 19.68 1.23 6.32
CA ARG A 24 18.93 0.25 7.12
C ARG A 24 18.56 -0.93 6.24
N VAL A 25 18.89 -2.13 6.70
CA VAL A 25 18.61 -3.38 5.97
C VAL A 25 17.65 -4.22 6.79
N TYR A 26 16.52 -4.62 6.18
CA TYR A 26 15.54 -5.49 6.82
C TYR A 26 15.30 -6.73 5.98
N ARG A 27 15.22 -7.88 6.66
CA ARG A 27 14.60 -9.07 6.10
C ARG A 27 13.12 -9.06 6.44
N TRP A 28 12.30 -9.46 5.50
CA TRP A 28 10.87 -9.54 5.71
C TRP A 28 10.26 -10.66 4.90
N ASN A 29 9.14 -11.19 5.40
CA ASN A 29 8.43 -12.31 4.78
C ASN A 29 7.00 -11.91 4.41
N GLU A 30 6.67 -12.07 3.14
CA GLU A 30 5.30 -11.98 2.63
C GLU A 30 4.99 -13.22 1.81
N PHE A 31 3.87 -13.89 2.10
CA PHE A 31 3.44 -15.11 1.41
C PHE A 31 4.46 -16.26 1.43
N GLY A 32 5.26 -16.37 2.50
CA GLY A 32 6.28 -17.40 2.62
C GLY A 32 7.57 -17.08 1.86
N LYS A 33 7.62 -15.98 1.10
CA LYS A 33 8.82 -15.51 0.43
C LYS A 33 9.56 -14.51 1.32
N GLU A 34 10.78 -14.86 1.69
CA GLU A 34 11.70 -13.93 2.35
C GLU A 34 12.31 -12.98 1.32
N VAL A 35 12.38 -11.69 1.67
CA VAL A 35 12.94 -10.61 0.87
C VAL A 35 13.83 -9.77 1.78
N THR A 36 14.95 -9.29 1.24
CA THR A 36 15.79 -8.30 1.91
C THR A 36 15.63 -6.97 1.18
N THR A 37 15.46 -5.88 1.93
CA THR A 37 15.36 -4.54 1.36
C THR A 37 16.26 -3.58 2.13
N GLU A 38 17.01 -2.79 1.37
CA GLU A 38 17.87 -1.72 1.88
C GLU A 38 17.14 -0.40 1.73
N PHE A 39 17.14 0.41 2.79
CA PHE A 39 16.59 1.75 2.83
C PHE A 39 17.70 2.72 3.15
N ASP A 40 18.04 3.57 2.18
CA ASP A 40 19.03 4.62 2.34
C ASP A 40 18.42 5.89 2.97
N GLU A 41 19.26 6.91 3.19
CA GLU A 41 18.82 8.19 3.74
C GLU A 41 17.77 8.89 2.85
N SER A 42 17.86 8.69 1.52
CA SER A 42 16.91 9.29 0.58
C SER A 42 15.50 8.77 0.84
N HIS A 43 15.36 7.48 1.22
CA HIS A 43 14.06 6.90 1.56
C HIS A 43 13.36 7.63 2.69
N PHE A 44 14.10 8.04 3.73
CA PHE A 44 13.54 8.74 4.90
C PHE A 44 13.21 10.20 4.63
N GLN A 45 13.79 10.78 3.57
CA GLN A 45 13.51 12.13 3.12
C GLN A 45 12.38 12.19 2.10
N ILE A 46 11.86 11.03 1.67
CA ILE A 46 10.72 10.96 0.75
C ILE A 46 9.50 11.63 1.38
N GLU A 47 9.10 12.76 0.81
CA GLU A 47 7.78 13.37 0.96
C GLU A 47 7.22 13.62 -0.44
N GLY A 48 5.95 13.26 -0.68
CA GLY A 48 5.32 13.44 -1.99
C GLY A 48 4.49 12.24 -2.45
N HIS A 49 4.41 12.03 -3.76
CA HIS A 49 3.50 11.07 -4.38
C HIS A 49 4.23 10.07 -5.27
N PHE A 50 3.81 8.80 -5.26
CA PHE A 50 4.29 7.81 -6.22
C PHE A 50 3.19 6.92 -6.78
N GLU A 51 3.35 6.51 -8.03
CA GLU A 51 2.48 5.51 -8.66
C GLU A 51 2.84 4.13 -8.12
N SER A 52 1.84 3.34 -7.75
CA SER A 52 2.04 1.93 -7.41
C SER A 52 1.02 1.04 -8.13
N ASN A 53 1.46 -0.14 -8.56
CA ASN A 53 0.64 -1.10 -9.29
C ASN A 53 1.13 -2.54 -9.04
N SER A 54 0.20 -3.49 -8.93
CA SER A 54 0.56 -4.86 -8.51
C SER A 54 1.19 -5.72 -9.61
N SER A 55 1.06 -5.30 -10.88
CA SER A 55 1.64 -5.93 -12.07
C SER A 55 1.54 -5.02 -13.30
N ALA A 56 2.28 -5.34 -14.37
CA ALA A 56 2.18 -4.65 -15.66
C ALA A 56 0.74 -4.64 -16.22
N GLY A 57 0.00 -5.75 -16.06
CA GLY A 57 -1.41 -5.81 -16.43
C GLY A 57 -2.30 -4.86 -15.61
N HIS A 58 -2.03 -4.71 -14.30
CA HIS A 58 -2.74 -3.72 -13.47
C HIS A 58 -2.44 -2.30 -13.93
N LYS A 59 -1.18 -1.97 -14.21
CA LYS A 59 -0.80 -0.66 -14.75
C LYS A 59 -1.49 -0.36 -16.07
N GLU A 60 -1.45 -1.30 -17.01
CA GLU A 60 -2.10 -1.09 -18.31
C GLU A 60 -3.62 -0.88 -18.14
N TYR A 61 -4.27 -1.66 -17.27
CA TYR A 61 -5.68 -1.47 -16.96
C TYR A 61 -5.96 -0.09 -16.37
N GLN A 62 -5.15 0.37 -15.40
CA GLN A 62 -5.27 1.72 -14.84
C GLN A 62 -5.12 2.79 -15.93
N ASP A 63 -4.12 2.67 -16.81
CA ASP A 63 -3.90 3.62 -17.91
C ASP A 63 -5.10 3.66 -18.88
N ARG A 64 -5.70 2.50 -19.19
CA ARG A 64 -6.92 2.42 -20.04
C ARG A 64 -8.09 3.16 -19.40
N ILE A 65 -8.32 2.95 -18.10
CA ILE A 65 -9.42 3.61 -17.37
C ILE A 65 -9.16 5.12 -17.21
N ARG A 66 -7.91 5.52 -16.94
CA ARG A 66 -7.49 6.93 -16.88
C ARG A 66 -7.70 7.63 -18.22
N ALA A 67 -7.39 6.98 -19.34
CA ALA A 67 -7.63 7.54 -20.67
C ALA A 67 -9.10 7.89 -20.91
N ILE A 68 -10.02 7.01 -20.49
CA ILE A 68 -11.47 7.25 -20.57
C ILE A 68 -11.87 8.42 -19.65
N HIS A 69 -11.32 8.47 -18.45
CA HIS A 69 -11.61 9.53 -17.49
C HIS A 69 -11.14 10.90 -18.00
N PHE A 70 -9.88 11.03 -18.42
CA PHE A 70 -9.35 12.29 -18.92
C PHE A 70 -10.06 12.80 -20.18
N ARG A 71 -10.57 11.90 -21.03
CA ARG A 71 -11.46 12.29 -22.13
C ARG A 71 -12.74 12.94 -21.60
N LYS A 72 -13.36 12.36 -20.55
CA LYS A 72 -14.57 12.94 -19.93
C LYS A 72 -14.31 14.31 -19.30
N GLU A 73 -13.06 14.58 -18.87
CA GLU A 73 -12.62 15.91 -18.44
C GLU A 73 -12.32 16.87 -19.60
N GLY A 74 -12.49 16.45 -20.85
CA GLY A 74 -12.28 17.29 -22.04
C GLY A 74 -10.83 17.39 -22.50
N LYS A 75 -9.90 16.56 -21.99
CA LYS A 75 -8.50 16.57 -22.46
C LYS A 75 -8.38 16.00 -23.88
N SER A 76 -7.45 16.56 -24.65
CA SER A 76 -7.16 16.09 -26.00
C SER A 76 -6.45 14.72 -25.98
N LYS A 77 -6.51 13.98 -27.09
CA LYS A 77 -5.84 12.67 -27.22
C LYS A 77 -4.33 12.77 -26.99
N GLY A 78 -3.68 13.76 -27.59
CA GLY A 78 -2.24 13.98 -27.47
C GLY A 78 -1.83 14.34 -26.04
N ASP A 79 -2.64 15.15 -25.34
CA ASP A 79 -2.40 15.45 -23.93
C ASP A 79 -2.51 14.21 -23.05
N ILE A 80 -3.55 13.39 -23.27
CA ILE A 80 -3.71 12.14 -22.53
C ILE A 80 -2.54 11.19 -22.77
N ALA A 81 -2.07 11.07 -24.02
CA ALA A 81 -0.93 10.24 -24.38
C ALA A 81 0.34 10.68 -23.65
N ARG A 82 0.61 11.99 -23.62
CA ARG A 82 1.72 12.59 -22.89
C ARG A 82 1.61 12.40 -21.39
N ILE A 83 0.44 12.63 -20.80
CA ILE A 83 0.18 12.49 -19.35
C ILE A 83 0.41 11.04 -18.90
N LEU A 84 -0.05 10.07 -19.68
CA LEU A 84 0.04 8.64 -19.33
C LEU A 84 1.38 8.00 -19.70
N ASP A 85 2.27 8.73 -20.37
CA ASP A 85 3.48 8.17 -21.00
C ASP A 85 3.14 6.97 -21.92
N ARG A 86 2.16 7.17 -22.81
CA ARG A 86 1.67 6.17 -23.78
C ARG A 86 1.59 6.77 -25.17
N SER A 87 1.53 5.91 -26.20
CA SER A 87 1.32 6.38 -27.57
C SER A 87 -0.10 6.91 -27.79
N GLU A 88 -0.28 7.88 -28.69
CA GLU A 88 -1.62 8.32 -29.11
C GLU A 88 -2.46 7.17 -29.70
N LYS A 89 -1.82 6.17 -30.32
CA LYS A 89 -2.50 4.96 -30.80
C LYS A 89 -3.11 4.16 -29.66
N PHE A 90 -2.39 4.03 -28.54
CA PHE A 90 -2.92 3.40 -27.33
C PHE A 90 -4.13 4.17 -26.81
N VAL A 91 -4.02 5.49 -26.66
CA VAL A 91 -5.12 6.33 -26.18
C VAL A 91 -6.32 6.25 -27.12
N ALA A 92 -6.11 6.38 -28.43
CA ALA A 92 -7.16 6.30 -29.45
C ALA A 92 -7.99 5.02 -29.35
N LYS A 93 -7.34 3.88 -29.05
CA LYS A 93 -7.99 2.58 -28.91
C LYS A 93 -8.93 2.52 -27.70
N TRP A 94 -8.53 3.11 -26.58
CA TRP A 94 -9.21 2.90 -25.29
C TRP A 94 -10.09 4.06 -24.85
N TRP A 95 -9.71 5.30 -25.15
CA TRP A 95 -10.40 6.48 -24.63
C TRP A 95 -11.85 6.59 -25.11
N GLN A 96 -12.22 6.00 -26.26
CA GLN A 96 -13.57 5.98 -26.81
C GLN A 96 -14.48 4.94 -26.15
N LYS A 97 -13.88 3.95 -25.48
CA LYS A 97 -14.60 2.86 -24.82
C LYS A 97 -15.29 3.32 -23.55
N ASP A 98 -16.35 2.61 -23.18
CA ASP A 98 -16.89 2.66 -21.83
C ASP A 98 -16.00 1.85 -20.88
N GLN A 99 -16.00 2.22 -19.60
CA GLN A 99 -15.19 1.53 -18.58
C GLN A 99 -15.52 0.03 -18.49
N LYS A 100 -16.80 -0.34 -18.67
CA LYS A 100 -17.28 -1.73 -18.70
C LYS A 100 -16.73 -2.56 -19.86
N GLU A 101 -16.27 -1.91 -20.93
CA GLU A 101 -15.68 -2.60 -22.09
C GLU A 101 -14.18 -2.87 -21.92
N VAL A 102 -13.53 -2.27 -20.91
CA VAL A 102 -12.10 -2.45 -20.68
C VAL A 102 -11.84 -3.83 -20.06
N PRO A 103 -11.06 -4.71 -20.72
CA PRO A 103 -10.76 -6.03 -20.17
C PRO A 103 -10.01 -5.92 -18.84
N ARG A 104 -10.55 -6.58 -17.81
CA ARG A 104 -9.97 -6.61 -16.46
C ARG A 104 -8.88 -7.70 -16.40
N PRO A 105 -7.64 -7.36 -16.01
CA PRO A 105 -6.61 -8.36 -15.80
C PRO A 105 -6.91 -9.17 -14.53
N TRP A 106 -6.30 -10.35 -14.43
CA TRP A 106 -6.43 -11.17 -13.23
C TRP A 106 -5.92 -10.42 -11.99
N GLY A 107 -6.66 -10.50 -10.88
CA GLY A 107 -6.36 -9.80 -9.62
C GLY A 107 -6.97 -8.40 -9.48
N VAL A 108 -7.53 -7.80 -10.55
CA VAL A 108 -8.38 -6.61 -10.43
C VAL A 108 -9.79 -7.06 -10.08
N HIS A 109 -10.21 -6.83 -8.84
CA HIS A 109 -11.47 -7.37 -8.34
C HIS A 109 -12.67 -6.65 -8.93
N GLU A 110 -13.65 -7.44 -9.39
CA GLU A 110 -14.90 -6.93 -9.93
C GLU A 110 -15.69 -6.11 -8.87
N TYR A 111 -15.61 -6.48 -7.59
CA TYR A 111 -16.33 -5.76 -6.54
C TYR A 111 -15.82 -4.32 -6.34
N LEU A 112 -14.58 -4.01 -6.70
CA LEU A 112 -14.04 -2.64 -6.67
C LEU A 112 -14.62 -1.75 -7.78
N THR A 113 -15.35 -2.34 -8.73
CA THR A 113 -15.95 -1.65 -9.88
C THR A 113 -17.48 -1.56 -9.82
N LYS A 114 -18.12 -2.23 -8.87
CA LYS A 114 -19.59 -2.23 -8.69
C LYS A 114 -20.02 -1.05 -7.81
N ASP A 115 -21.32 -0.72 -7.85
CA ASP A 115 -22.04 0.26 -7.01
C ASP A 115 -22.00 -0.02 -5.49
N LEU A 116 -20.98 -0.72 -4.99
CA LEU A 116 -20.77 -1.03 -3.58
C LEU A 116 -20.56 0.22 -2.73
N GLY A 117 -20.11 1.32 -3.35
CA GLY A 117 -20.19 2.65 -2.76
C GLY A 117 -21.62 3.12 -2.43
N GLN A 118 -22.68 2.36 -2.73
CA GLN A 118 -24.03 2.60 -2.21
C GLN A 118 -24.44 1.61 -1.12
N LYS A 119 -24.07 0.32 -1.20
CA LYS A 119 -24.59 -0.70 -0.26
C LYS A 119 -23.90 -0.69 1.11
N THR A 120 -22.60 -0.38 1.18
CA THR A 120 -21.88 -0.29 2.47
C THR A 120 -22.21 1.00 3.23
N PHE A 121 -22.77 2.00 2.53
CA PHE A 121 -23.17 3.30 3.09
C PHE A 121 -24.51 3.29 3.83
N ASN A 122 -25.37 2.28 3.60
CA ASN A 122 -26.69 2.26 4.22
C ASN A 122 -26.67 2.03 5.75
N ASN A 123 -25.53 1.68 6.35
CA ASN A 123 -25.37 1.62 7.81
C ASN A 123 -24.65 2.83 8.42
N PHE A 124 -24.05 3.72 7.62
CA PHE A 124 -23.31 4.90 8.09
C PHE A 124 -23.59 6.12 7.20
N GLY A 125 -24.87 6.54 7.15
CA GLY A 125 -25.33 7.95 7.02
C GLY A 125 -24.95 8.83 5.82
N ALA A 126 -23.96 8.51 5.00
CA ALA A 126 -23.50 9.39 3.92
C ALA A 126 -24.01 8.91 2.55
N THR A 127 -25.23 9.30 2.17
CA THR A 127 -25.71 9.09 0.79
C THR A 127 -24.89 9.94 -0.18
N VAL A 128 -23.96 9.32 -0.91
CA VAL A 128 -23.31 9.98 -2.05
C VAL A 128 -24.21 9.80 -3.27
N ASN A 129 -25.11 10.75 -3.48
CA ASN A 129 -25.89 10.87 -4.72
C ASN A 129 -24.95 11.32 -5.84
N ASP A 130 -24.39 10.40 -6.63
CA ASP A 130 -23.71 10.83 -7.85
C ASP A 130 -23.59 9.72 -8.92
N ASP A 131 -24.27 9.95 -10.06
CA ASP A 131 -24.17 9.19 -11.32
C ASP A 131 -22.78 9.33 -11.99
N THR A 132 -21.85 10.08 -11.38
CA THR A 132 -20.57 10.47 -11.98
C THR A 132 -19.36 9.67 -11.48
N LYS A 133 -19.54 8.65 -10.61
CA LYS A 133 -18.40 7.89 -10.07
C LYS A 133 -17.77 6.95 -11.10
N SER A 134 -16.93 7.54 -11.94
CA SER A 134 -15.91 6.86 -12.73
C SER A 134 -15.12 5.92 -11.83
N THR A 135 -14.99 4.64 -12.21
CA THR A 135 -14.16 3.67 -11.48
C THR A 135 -12.72 4.16 -11.29
N ALA A 136 -12.25 5.04 -12.18
CA ALA A 136 -10.98 5.74 -12.07
C ALA A 136 -10.76 6.42 -10.69
N ALA A 137 -11.83 6.92 -10.05
CA ALA A 137 -11.79 7.64 -8.78
C ALA A 137 -11.39 6.75 -7.58
N TRP A 138 -11.41 5.43 -7.75
CA TRP A 138 -10.98 4.47 -6.72
C TRP A 138 -9.46 4.28 -6.70
N TRP A 139 -8.74 4.81 -7.68
CA TRP A 139 -7.29 4.77 -7.75
C TRP A 139 -6.71 6.17 -7.60
N ARG A 140 -5.74 6.29 -6.70
CA ARG A 140 -4.92 7.48 -6.55
C ARG A 140 -3.45 7.10 -6.40
N ASP A 141 -2.56 8.06 -6.54
CA ASP A 141 -1.17 7.87 -6.19
C ASP A 141 -1.02 7.65 -4.68
N VAL A 142 0.03 6.93 -4.29
CA VAL A 142 0.40 6.82 -2.88
C VAL A 142 1.06 8.12 -2.47
N GLU A 143 0.52 8.77 -1.45
CA GLU A 143 1.10 9.96 -0.84
C GLU A 143 1.82 9.56 0.44
N VAL A 144 3.03 10.05 0.64
CA VAL A 144 3.84 9.84 1.85
C VAL A 144 4.16 11.18 2.47
N ARG A 145 3.88 11.32 3.76
CA ARG A 145 4.21 12.50 4.56
C ARG A 145 4.96 12.09 5.81
N ARG A 146 6.23 12.46 5.86
CA ARG A 146 7.13 12.07 6.94
C ARG A 146 6.88 12.91 8.18
N ARG A 147 6.88 12.26 9.35
CA ARG A 147 6.71 12.95 10.65
C ARG A 147 5.55 13.94 10.65
N TYR A 148 4.45 13.55 10.00
CA TYR A 148 3.23 14.35 9.88
C TYR A 148 2.65 14.67 11.26
N VAL A 149 2.78 13.71 12.17
CA VAL A 149 2.52 13.83 13.60
C VAL A 149 3.85 13.79 14.34
N GLN A 150 4.03 14.67 15.32
CA GLN A 150 5.25 14.74 16.14
C GLN A 150 4.93 14.70 17.64
N ASP A 151 3.69 14.36 17.99
CA ASP A 151 3.26 14.28 19.38
C ASP A 151 3.64 12.89 19.93
N PRO A 152 4.65 12.79 20.82
CA PRO A 152 5.15 11.50 21.30
C PRO A 152 4.14 10.77 22.19
N ALA A 153 3.09 11.44 22.67
CA ALA A 153 2.09 10.83 23.54
C ALA A 153 1.14 9.89 22.77
N VAL A 154 1.03 10.02 21.45
CA VAL A 154 0.03 9.27 20.66
C VAL A 154 0.18 7.75 20.82
N TYR A 155 1.40 7.23 20.73
CA TYR A 155 1.63 5.78 20.84
C TYR A 155 1.19 5.25 22.22
N GLU A 156 1.66 5.86 23.30
CA GLU A 156 1.37 5.42 24.68
C GLU A 156 -0.11 5.58 25.03
N GLU A 157 -0.73 6.71 24.67
CA GLU A 157 -2.16 6.94 24.91
C GLU A 157 -3.03 5.90 24.18
N LEU A 158 -2.72 5.59 22.92
CA LEU A 158 -3.44 4.55 22.17
C LEU A 158 -3.17 3.16 22.72
N LEU A 159 -1.92 2.83 23.06
CA LEU A 159 -1.54 1.52 23.59
C LEU A 159 -2.29 1.22 24.90
N LEU A 160 -2.31 2.17 25.83
CA LEU A 160 -2.92 2.01 27.15
C LEU A 160 -4.45 2.22 27.13
N GLY A 161 -4.93 3.08 26.24
CA GLY A 161 -6.35 3.47 26.17
C GLY A 161 -7.23 2.56 25.31
N SER A 162 -6.67 1.55 24.63
CA SER A 162 -7.42 0.67 23.69
C SER A 162 -7.68 -0.71 24.26
N ASP A 163 -8.86 -1.26 23.95
CA ASP A 163 -9.19 -2.67 24.18
C ASP A 163 -8.73 -3.53 22.99
N TRP A 164 -7.46 -3.97 23.05
CA TRP A 164 -6.83 -4.74 21.99
C TRP A 164 -7.33 -6.18 21.94
N ARG A 165 -7.80 -6.62 20.77
CA ARG A 165 -8.32 -7.98 20.58
C ARG A 165 -7.69 -8.65 19.36
N SER A 166 -7.29 -9.90 19.54
CA SER A 166 -6.93 -10.75 18.41
C SER A 166 -8.18 -11.09 17.60
N SER A 167 -8.11 -10.91 16.27
CA SER A 167 -9.21 -11.24 15.36
C SER A 167 -8.93 -12.51 14.59
N VAL A 168 -9.98 -13.23 14.18
CA VAL A 168 -9.84 -14.36 13.25
C VAL A 168 -9.36 -13.84 11.90
N ALA A 169 -8.34 -14.47 11.33
CA ALA A 169 -7.86 -14.17 10.00
C ALA A 169 -8.94 -14.50 8.97
N ARG A 170 -9.23 -13.53 8.10
CA ARG A 170 -10.20 -13.67 7.03
C ARG A 170 -9.52 -13.53 5.68
N THR A 171 -10.11 -14.15 4.67
CA THR A 171 -9.82 -13.87 3.27
C THR A 171 -11.10 -13.41 2.58
N ARG A 172 -11.00 -12.81 1.40
CA ARG A 172 -12.14 -12.53 0.55
C ARG A 172 -12.03 -13.38 -0.70
N ASP A 173 -13.14 -13.99 -1.09
CA ASP A 173 -13.25 -14.62 -2.40
C ASP A 173 -13.16 -13.55 -3.50
N PHE A 174 -12.35 -13.81 -4.52
CA PHE A 174 -12.01 -12.80 -5.52
C PHE A 174 -13.12 -12.54 -6.54
N ALA A 175 -13.98 -13.53 -6.78
CA ALA A 175 -15.08 -13.41 -7.74
C ALA A 175 -16.30 -12.73 -7.10
N THR A 176 -16.63 -13.12 -5.87
CA THR A 176 -17.86 -12.73 -5.18
C THR A 176 -17.65 -11.63 -4.14
N GLY A 177 -16.43 -11.45 -3.65
CA GLY A 177 -16.12 -10.57 -2.51
C GLY A 177 -16.51 -11.14 -1.14
N ALA A 178 -17.05 -12.36 -1.09
CA ALA A 178 -17.49 -13.00 0.16
C ALA A 178 -16.32 -13.20 1.13
N SER A 179 -16.55 -12.96 2.42
CA SER A 179 -15.50 -13.13 3.44
C SER A 179 -15.52 -14.53 4.04
N HIS A 180 -14.37 -15.20 4.03
CA HIS A 180 -14.19 -16.54 4.58
C HIS A 180 -13.17 -16.52 5.72
N MET A 181 -13.45 -17.27 6.80
CA MET A 181 -12.48 -17.49 7.87
C MET A 181 -11.36 -18.40 7.36
N LYS A 182 -10.12 -18.11 7.75
CA LYS A 182 -8.98 -18.97 7.49
C LYS A 182 -8.85 -20.01 8.60
N TYR A 183 -8.50 -21.22 8.22
CA TYR A 183 -8.22 -22.32 9.13
C TYR A 183 -6.76 -22.76 8.99
N ASP A 184 -6.18 -23.28 10.06
CA ASP A 184 -4.87 -23.93 10.02
C ASP A 184 -4.96 -25.39 9.52
N LYS A 185 -3.82 -26.08 9.42
CA LYS A 185 -3.75 -27.48 8.98
C LYS A 185 -4.52 -28.45 9.89
N ALA A 186 -4.83 -28.05 11.13
CA ALA A 186 -5.62 -28.83 12.08
C ALA A 186 -7.11 -28.47 12.06
N GLY A 187 -7.55 -27.58 11.15
CA GLY A 187 -8.93 -27.13 11.04
C GLY A 187 -9.35 -26.12 12.12
N LYS A 188 -8.42 -25.56 12.90
CA LYS A 188 -8.73 -24.49 13.87
C LYS A 188 -8.70 -23.14 13.19
N THR A 189 -9.50 -22.19 13.68
CA THR A 189 -9.49 -20.83 13.15
C THR A 189 -8.12 -20.20 13.34
N LYS A 190 -7.54 -19.71 12.24
CA LYS A 190 -6.27 -19.00 12.29
C LYS A 190 -6.51 -17.59 12.83
N LEU A 191 -5.77 -17.19 13.85
CA LEU A 191 -5.78 -15.81 14.35
C LEU A 191 -4.94 -14.91 13.43
N GLN A 192 -5.30 -13.63 13.36
CA GLN A 192 -4.46 -12.59 12.74
C GLN A 192 -3.18 -12.41 13.58
N GLY A 193 -2.08 -12.02 12.93
CA GLY A 193 -0.81 -11.77 13.63
C GLY A 193 -0.83 -10.45 14.40
N ASN A 194 -1.68 -9.50 14.01
CA ASN A 194 -1.89 -8.24 14.70
C ASN A 194 -3.13 -8.28 15.60
N GLN A 195 -3.21 -7.33 16.53
CA GLN A 195 -4.38 -7.07 17.36
C GLN A 195 -5.14 -5.86 16.82
N GLY A 196 -6.46 -5.92 16.84
CA GLY A 196 -7.33 -4.85 16.37
C GLY A 196 -8.08 -4.17 17.53
N ALA A 197 -8.35 -2.89 17.37
CA ALA A 197 -9.28 -2.13 18.18
C ALA A 197 -10.03 -1.10 17.31
N LYS A 198 -11.10 -0.52 17.84
CA LYS A 198 -11.82 0.59 17.21
C LYS A 198 -11.44 1.88 17.93
N TYR A 199 -11.04 2.90 17.18
CA TYR A 199 -10.79 4.21 17.78
C TYR A 199 -12.11 4.91 18.11
N SER A 200 -12.17 5.51 19.29
CA SER A 200 -13.28 6.40 19.69
C SER A 200 -12.74 7.78 20.06
N ARG A 201 -13.45 8.84 19.68
CA ARG A 201 -13.08 10.22 20.04
C ARG A 201 -12.92 10.36 21.56
N GLY A 202 -11.90 11.07 22.01
CA GLY A 202 -11.56 11.25 23.43
C GLY A 202 -10.70 10.14 24.03
N GLN A 203 -10.45 9.05 23.30
CA GLN A 203 -9.61 7.94 23.75
C GLN A 203 -8.14 8.34 23.85
N SER A 204 -7.66 9.19 22.93
CA SER A 204 -6.33 9.80 22.96
C SER A 204 -6.45 11.27 22.57
N PRO A 205 -6.27 12.21 23.52
CA PRO A 205 -6.24 13.64 23.20
C PRO A 205 -5.19 14.00 22.16
N ALA A 206 -4.04 13.31 22.15
CA ALA A 206 -3.00 13.52 21.15
C ALA A 206 -3.48 13.09 19.76
N MET A 207 -4.08 11.91 19.64
CA MET A 207 -4.63 11.44 18.36
C MET A 207 -5.80 12.31 17.88
N ASP A 208 -6.67 12.80 18.78
CA ASP A 208 -7.77 13.69 18.42
C ASP A 208 -7.27 15.00 17.76
N ARG A 209 -6.18 15.60 18.27
CA ARG A 209 -5.55 16.77 17.64
C ARG A 209 -5.02 16.44 16.24
N CYS A 210 -4.42 15.26 16.08
CA CYS A 210 -3.89 14.80 14.80
C CYS A 210 -5.00 14.58 13.77
N LEU A 211 -6.09 13.93 14.17
CA LEU A 211 -7.26 13.71 13.33
C LEU A 211 -7.94 15.03 12.96
N GLN A 212 -8.05 15.98 13.89
CA GLN A 212 -8.60 17.31 13.60
C GLN A 212 -7.77 18.05 12.56
N LYS A 213 -6.43 18.07 12.71
CA LYS A 213 -5.50 18.64 11.72
C LYS A 213 -5.71 17.99 10.35
N PHE A 214 -5.71 16.65 10.31
CA PHE A 214 -5.89 15.89 9.09
C PHE A 214 -7.24 16.16 8.41
N PHE A 215 -8.34 16.18 9.16
CA PHE A 215 -9.66 16.44 8.61
C PHE A 215 -9.80 17.86 8.08
N ALA A 216 -9.24 18.86 8.76
CA ALA A 216 -9.23 20.22 8.25
C ALA A 216 -8.40 20.34 6.95
N GLU A 217 -7.21 19.73 6.93
CA GLU A 217 -6.29 19.83 5.79
C GLU A 217 -6.80 19.10 4.53
N TYR A 218 -7.42 17.93 4.70
CA TYR A 218 -7.96 17.14 3.58
C TYR A 218 -9.46 17.35 3.36
N GLY A 219 -10.10 18.21 4.15
CA GLY A 219 -11.52 18.53 4.08
C GLY A 219 -12.43 17.33 4.40
N LEU A 220 -12.09 16.47 5.36
CA LEU A 220 -12.78 15.20 5.64
C LEU A 220 -13.76 15.24 6.83
N GLU A 221 -14.14 16.43 7.28
CA GLU A 221 -15.10 16.65 8.37
C GLU A 221 -16.36 15.77 8.16
N ASP A 222 -16.51 14.73 8.98
CA ASP A 222 -17.61 13.76 9.00
C ASP A 222 -17.73 12.76 7.84
N ARG A 223 -16.68 12.56 7.03
CA ARG A 223 -16.73 11.69 5.83
C ARG A 223 -15.93 10.39 5.94
N THR A 224 -15.63 9.99 7.17
CA THR A 224 -14.94 8.73 7.43
C THR A 224 -15.95 7.60 7.60
N SER A 225 -15.64 6.44 7.03
CA SER A 225 -16.37 5.19 7.27
C SER A 225 -15.94 4.46 8.54
N GLY A 226 -14.94 5.02 9.24
CA GLY A 226 -14.44 4.53 10.51
C GLY A 226 -12.94 4.75 10.66
N ILE A 227 -12.50 4.71 11.91
CA ILE A 227 -11.10 4.78 12.30
C ILE A 227 -10.77 3.48 13.04
N GLY A 228 -9.93 2.66 12.42
CA GLY A 228 -9.44 1.42 13.00
C GLY A 228 -8.13 1.64 13.75
N LEU A 229 -7.77 0.69 14.60
CA LEU A 229 -6.46 0.59 15.22
C LEU A 229 -5.92 -0.82 14.99
N ASN A 230 -4.66 -0.93 14.57
CA ASN A 230 -3.95 -2.21 14.53
C ASN A 230 -2.66 -2.09 15.32
N LEU A 231 -2.52 -2.92 16.36
CA LEU A 231 -1.28 -3.10 17.12
C LEU A 231 -0.52 -4.30 16.58
N TYR A 232 0.75 -4.07 16.28
CA TYR A 232 1.76 -5.06 15.95
C TYR A 232 2.74 -5.09 17.12
N PRO A 233 2.64 -6.07 18.05
CA PRO A 233 3.48 -6.07 19.26
C PRO A 233 4.98 -6.15 18.96
N ASP A 234 5.35 -6.80 17.87
CA ASP A 234 6.73 -6.96 17.40
C ASP A 234 6.74 -7.28 15.89
N GLY A 235 7.93 -7.59 15.38
CA GLY A 235 8.18 -7.99 14.00
C GLY A 235 7.55 -9.30 13.55
N SER A 236 7.13 -10.19 14.46
CA SER A 236 6.44 -11.44 14.13
C SER A 236 4.97 -11.22 13.75
N ALA A 237 4.37 -10.14 14.24
CA ALA A 237 3.02 -9.75 13.90
C ALA A 237 2.92 -9.27 12.45
N ALA A 238 1.92 -9.73 11.71
CA ALA A 238 1.72 -9.39 10.31
C ALA A 238 0.25 -9.19 9.97
N LEU A 239 0.00 -8.39 8.94
CA LEU A 239 -1.29 -8.21 8.31
C LEU A 239 -1.19 -8.61 6.84
N GLY A 240 -1.91 -9.67 6.47
CA GLY A 240 -1.86 -10.20 5.11
C GLY A 240 -2.30 -9.18 4.07
N SER A 241 -1.67 -9.22 2.90
CA SER A 241 -1.94 -8.29 1.80
C SER A 241 -3.40 -8.37 1.31
N HIS A 242 -4.12 -7.25 1.39
CA HIS A 242 -5.54 -7.14 1.07
C HIS A 242 -5.85 -5.79 0.40
N ARG A 243 -7.12 -5.58 -0.01
CA ARG A 243 -7.59 -4.32 -0.59
C ARG A 243 -8.82 -3.82 0.17
N HIS A 244 -8.93 -2.50 0.26
CA HIS A 244 -10.16 -1.83 0.66
C HIS A 244 -10.91 -1.33 -0.59
N ASP A 245 -12.21 -1.13 -0.43
CA ASP A 245 -13.12 -0.50 -1.39
C ASP A 245 -13.27 1.01 -1.13
N CYS A 246 -12.29 1.64 -0.49
CA CYS A 246 -12.25 3.05 -0.15
C CYS A 246 -10.80 3.56 -0.19
N TRP A 247 -10.63 4.88 -0.04
CA TRP A 247 -9.31 5.46 0.22
C TRP A 247 -8.96 5.29 1.69
N THR A 248 -7.67 5.16 1.96
CA THR A 248 -7.14 4.94 3.30
C THR A 248 -6.07 5.98 3.57
N ALA A 249 -6.22 6.69 4.69
CA ALA A 249 -5.15 7.45 5.31
C ALA A 249 -4.64 6.64 6.52
N LEU A 250 -3.39 6.20 6.48
CA LEU A 250 -2.79 5.31 7.46
C LEU A 250 -1.69 6.08 8.21
N PHE A 251 -1.92 6.32 9.49
CA PHE A 251 -0.90 6.84 10.39
C PHE A 251 -0.08 5.68 10.98
N SER A 252 1.20 5.93 11.26
CA SER A 252 2.13 4.96 11.83
C SER A 252 2.75 5.53 13.11
N PHE A 253 2.71 4.78 14.20
CA PHE A 253 3.26 5.18 15.50
C PHE A 253 4.05 4.03 16.14
N GLY A 254 5.11 4.35 16.88
CA GLY A 254 6.01 3.38 17.50
C GLY A 254 7.14 2.96 16.57
N HIS A 255 7.58 1.70 16.68
CA HIS A 255 8.74 1.22 15.94
C HIS A 255 8.48 1.13 14.43
N GLU A 256 9.53 1.31 13.65
CA GLU A 256 9.44 1.26 12.19
C GLU A 256 9.04 -0.13 11.69
N ARG A 257 8.20 -0.14 10.65
CA ARG A 257 7.77 -1.35 9.95
C ARG A 257 7.54 -1.07 8.47
N ILE A 258 7.76 -2.08 7.66
CA ILE A 258 7.42 -2.04 6.24
C ILE A 258 5.89 -2.10 6.09
N LEU A 259 5.34 -1.19 5.29
CA LEU A 259 4.03 -1.31 4.67
C LEU A 259 4.26 -1.62 3.19
N THR A 260 3.83 -2.78 2.72
CA THR A 260 3.86 -3.10 1.30
C THR A 260 2.64 -2.48 0.64
N ILE A 261 2.79 -1.66 -0.41
CA ILE A 261 1.69 -1.15 -1.24
C ILE A 261 1.92 -1.56 -2.68
N ASP A 262 1.09 -2.47 -3.17
CA ASP A 262 1.20 -3.13 -4.48
C ASP A 262 2.59 -3.75 -4.70
N LYS A 263 3.13 -4.38 -3.65
CA LYS A 263 4.48 -4.98 -3.53
C LYS A 263 5.64 -3.98 -3.41
N THR A 264 5.38 -2.67 -3.47
CA THR A 264 6.40 -1.66 -3.17
C THR A 264 6.56 -1.55 -1.66
N PRO A 265 7.74 -1.86 -1.09
CA PRO A 265 7.97 -1.75 0.34
C PRO A 265 8.19 -0.29 0.73
N VAL A 266 7.41 0.21 1.70
CA VAL A 266 7.61 1.52 2.31
C VAL A 266 7.92 1.35 3.78
N LEU A 267 9.15 1.64 4.21
CA LEU A 267 9.49 1.68 5.63
C LEU A 267 8.82 2.91 6.28
N CYS A 268 7.82 2.65 7.12
CA CYS A 268 7.07 3.65 7.86
C CYS A 268 7.71 3.89 9.22
N GLN A 269 7.95 5.15 9.56
CA GLN A 269 8.47 5.58 10.86
C GLN A 269 7.35 6.08 11.79
N ASP A 270 7.71 6.38 13.03
CA ASP A 270 6.84 7.06 13.98
C ASP A 270 6.40 8.43 13.43
N GLY A 271 5.11 8.69 13.50
CA GLY A 271 4.50 9.94 13.05
C GLY A 271 4.23 10.04 11.55
N ASP A 272 4.59 9.03 10.75
CA ASP A 272 4.36 9.05 9.30
C ASP A 272 2.87 8.90 8.96
N LEU A 273 2.45 9.58 7.88
CA LEU A 273 1.14 9.46 7.26
C LEU A 273 1.30 8.99 5.82
N LEU A 274 0.58 7.92 5.46
CA LEU A 274 0.44 7.46 4.09
C LEU A 274 -1.00 7.54 3.66
N ILE A 275 -1.25 8.02 2.44
CA ILE A 275 -2.60 8.06 1.88
C ILE A 275 -2.57 7.29 0.56
N PHE A 276 -3.52 6.40 0.34
CA PHE A 276 -3.62 5.59 -0.87
C PHE A 276 -5.08 5.20 -1.14
N GLY A 277 -5.36 4.78 -2.36
CA GLY A 277 -6.69 4.36 -2.80
C GLY A 277 -6.93 2.88 -2.52
N THR A 278 -7.46 2.18 -3.53
CA THR A 278 -7.76 0.74 -3.46
C THR A 278 -6.56 -0.18 -3.72
N GLN A 279 -5.34 0.34 -3.62
CA GLN A 279 -4.11 -0.43 -3.77
C GLN A 279 -4.05 -1.60 -2.77
N ARG A 280 -3.43 -2.70 -3.19
CA ARG A 280 -3.25 -3.87 -2.34
C ARG A 280 -2.17 -3.54 -1.33
N HIS A 281 -2.41 -3.79 -0.06
CA HIS A 281 -1.42 -3.48 0.96
C HIS A 281 -1.46 -4.43 2.15
N GLY A 282 -0.36 -4.47 2.89
CA GLY A 282 -0.16 -5.37 4.01
C GLY A 282 1.08 -4.99 4.81
N VAL A 283 1.23 -5.62 5.98
CA VAL A 283 2.40 -5.47 6.84
C VAL A 283 3.05 -6.85 6.95
N PRO A 284 4.24 -7.06 6.35
CA PRO A 284 4.93 -8.33 6.38
C PRO A 284 5.56 -8.60 7.76
N VAL A 285 5.95 -9.86 7.97
CA VAL A 285 6.79 -10.25 9.11
C VAL A 285 8.18 -9.63 8.93
N MET A 286 8.78 -9.10 9.99
CA MET A 286 10.12 -8.49 10.03
C MET A 286 10.89 -9.02 11.25
N PRO A 287 11.58 -10.18 11.15
CA PRO A 287 12.11 -10.89 12.31
C PRO A 287 13.06 -10.09 13.21
N GLU A 288 13.73 -9.07 12.67
CA GLU A 288 14.67 -8.21 13.38
C GLU A 288 14.00 -7.17 14.29
N VAL A 289 12.70 -6.91 14.13
CA VAL A 289 11.99 -5.89 14.90
C VAL A 289 11.44 -6.48 16.20
N SER A 290 11.89 -5.96 17.33
CA SER A 290 11.45 -6.39 18.66
C SER A 290 10.37 -5.51 19.28
N GLU A 291 10.27 -4.25 18.86
CA GLU A 291 9.34 -3.29 19.45
C GLU A 291 8.01 -3.18 18.71
N GLY A 292 7.02 -2.66 19.42
CA GLY A 292 5.65 -2.52 18.95
C GLY A 292 5.43 -1.33 18.01
N ARG A 293 4.42 -1.48 17.15
CA ARG A 293 3.92 -0.44 16.26
C ARG A 293 2.39 -0.42 16.28
N ILE A 294 1.81 0.77 16.30
CA ILE A 294 0.38 0.98 16.09
C ILE A 294 0.17 1.65 14.73
N THR A 295 -0.75 1.13 13.93
CA THR A 295 -1.27 1.85 12.75
C THR A 295 -2.70 2.31 13.00
N VAL A 296 -3.01 3.52 12.56
CA VAL A 296 -4.36 4.10 12.64
C VAL A 296 -4.89 4.32 11.22
N PRO A 297 -5.55 3.32 10.61
CA PRO A 297 -6.23 3.52 9.34
C PRO A 297 -7.53 4.33 9.51
N VAL A 298 -7.64 5.39 8.72
CA VAL A 298 -8.84 6.19 8.51
C VAL A 298 -9.37 5.89 7.12
N PHE A 299 -10.54 5.28 7.04
CA PHE A 299 -11.17 4.91 5.78
C PHE A 299 -12.13 6.00 5.33
N PHE A 300 -12.00 6.50 4.11
CA PHE A 300 -12.87 7.56 3.59
C PHE A 300 -13.13 7.40 2.10
N TYR A 301 -14.21 8.00 1.64
CA TYR A 301 -14.57 8.01 0.22
C TYR A 301 -14.32 9.41 -0.33
N PRO A 302 -13.53 9.54 -1.41
CA PRO A 302 -13.19 10.86 -1.93
C PRO A 302 -14.42 11.55 -2.51
N ASP A 303 -14.44 12.87 -2.40
CA ASP A 303 -15.35 13.75 -3.11
C ASP A 303 -14.69 14.35 -4.36
N HIS A 304 -15.42 15.26 -5.01
CA HIS A 304 -14.95 15.98 -6.19
C HIS A 304 -13.66 16.80 -5.97
N LEU A 305 -13.36 17.30 -4.77
CA LEU A 305 -12.12 18.00 -4.44
C LEU A 305 -10.95 17.04 -4.29
N GLN A 306 -11.14 15.91 -3.61
CA GLN A 306 -10.08 14.91 -3.47
C GLN A 306 -9.80 14.18 -4.78
N VAL A 307 -10.82 13.85 -5.57
CA VAL A 307 -10.68 13.23 -6.89
C VAL A 307 -9.82 14.08 -7.84
N LYS A 308 -9.92 15.42 -7.78
CA LYS A 308 -9.06 16.32 -8.56
C LYS A 308 -7.57 16.17 -8.24
N LYS A 309 -7.22 15.70 -7.04
CA LYS A 309 -5.85 15.52 -6.56
C LYS A 309 -5.39 14.07 -6.61
N GLN A 310 -6.12 13.16 -7.27
CA GLN A 310 -5.84 11.73 -7.16
C GLN A 310 -4.63 11.26 -7.97
N TRP A 311 -4.23 11.95 -9.04
CA TRP A 311 -3.11 11.56 -9.90
C TRP A 311 -2.05 12.67 -10.03
N GLN A 312 -1.57 13.17 -8.89
CA GLN A 312 -0.58 14.25 -8.87
C GLN A 312 0.70 13.88 -9.62
N THR A 313 1.10 12.60 -9.62
CA THR A 313 2.26 12.12 -10.38
C THR A 313 2.13 12.30 -11.89
N LEU A 314 0.90 12.47 -12.39
CA LEU A 314 0.57 12.61 -13.81
C LEU A 314 0.15 14.04 -14.19
N THR A 315 -0.42 14.81 -13.27
CA THR A 315 -1.13 16.06 -13.61
C THR A 315 -0.44 17.36 -13.20
N ASP A 316 0.63 17.33 -12.40
CA ASP A 316 1.35 18.55 -12.02
C ASP A 316 2.68 18.70 -12.78
N PRO A 317 2.73 19.50 -13.86
CA PRO A 317 3.95 19.75 -14.61
C PRO A 317 4.92 20.73 -13.91
N GLU A 318 4.44 21.51 -12.94
CA GLU A 318 5.23 22.54 -12.24
C GLU A 318 5.89 22.01 -10.95
N ASP A 319 5.50 20.82 -10.47
CA ASP A 319 6.21 20.08 -9.42
C ASP A 319 6.93 18.82 -9.95
N PRO A 320 8.11 18.97 -10.60
CA PRO A 320 8.89 17.86 -11.11
C PRO A 320 9.59 17.02 -10.01
N ARG A 321 9.47 17.39 -8.71
CA ARG A 321 10.17 16.70 -7.60
C ARG A 321 9.38 15.52 -7.06
N ALA A 322 8.05 15.56 -7.07
CA ALA A 322 7.21 14.54 -6.44
C ALA A 322 7.20 13.19 -7.19
N SER A 323 7.18 13.18 -8.52
CA SER A 323 6.95 11.95 -9.32
C SER A 323 8.23 11.20 -9.73
N ARG A 324 9.35 11.92 -9.96
CA ARG A 324 10.53 11.33 -10.65
C ARG A 324 11.50 10.59 -9.75
N GLN A 325 11.78 11.06 -8.53
CA GLN A 325 12.69 10.36 -7.62
C GLN A 325 12.08 9.04 -7.13
N LEU A 326 10.78 9.00 -6.85
CA LEU A 326 10.09 7.78 -6.42
C LEU A 326 9.85 6.79 -7.56
N ALA A 327 9.49 7.28 -8.76
CA ALA A 327 9.41 6.43 -9.94
C ALA A 327 10.79 5.88 -10.37
N ALA A 328 11.90 6.51 -9.97
CA ALA A 328 13.25 6.00 -10.17
C ALA A 328 13.57 4.83 -9.22
N MET A 329 13.17 4.91 -7.94
CA MET A 329 13.30 3.77 -6.99
C MET A 329 12.46 2.56 -7.40
N GLY A 330 11.26 2.78 -7.96
CA GLY A 330 10.47 1.70 -8.58
C GLY A 330 11.15 1.04 -9.79
N ARG A 331 11.97 1.80 -10.54
CA ARG A 331 12.80 1.24 -11.62
C ARG A 331 14.00 0.44 -11.09
N GLU A 332 14.60 0.83 -9.96
CA GLU A 332 15.64 0.03 -9.31
C GLU A 332 15.11 -1.30 -8.74
N LEU A 333 13.88 -1.33 -8.20
CA LEU A 333 13.19 -2.59 -7.88
C LEU A 333 12.90 -3.44 -9.13
N THR A 334 12.74 -2.83 -10.30
CA THR A 334 12.66 -3.55 -11.58
C THR A 334 14.01 -4.13 -12.00
N LEU A 335 15.13 -3.58 -11.51
CA LEU A 335 16.47 -4.19 -11.66
C LEU A 335 16.71 -5.35 -10.67
N ALA A 336 15.91 -5.46 -9.60
CA ALA A 336 15.87 -6.64 -8.73
C ALA A 336 15.03 -7.79 -9.31
N ALA A 337 14.13 -7.53 -10.27
CA ALA A 337 13.36 -8.57 -10.95
C ALA A 337 14.25 -9.54 -11.77
N PRO A 338 15.26 -9.08 -12.54
CA PRO A 338 16.27 -9.95 -13.13
C PRO A 338 17.03 -10.78 -12.11
N ALA A 339 17.31 -10.25 -10.91
CA ALA A 339 17.98 -11.01 -9.85
C ALA A 339 17.05 -12.08 -9.24
N ALA A 340 15.76 -11.79 -9.09
CA ALA A 340 14.77 -12.76 -8.61
C ALA A 340 14.41 -13.82 -9.67
N GLU A 341 14.44 -13.46 -10.96
CA GLU A 341 14.23 -14.37 -12.09
C GLU A 341 15.48 -15.24 -12.31
N ALA A 342 16.68 -14.66 -12.24
CA ALA A 342 17.93 -15.42 -12.21
C ALA A 342 18.00 -16.36 -11.00
N ALA A 343 17.51 -15.94 -9.83
CA ALA A 343 17.42 -16.79 -8.65
C ALA A 343 16.35 -17.90 -8.78
N LEU A 344 15.31 -17.69 -9.60
CA LEU A 344 14.31 -18.72 -9.89
C LEU A 344 14.90 -19.84 -10.75
N TRP A 345 15.79 -19.48 -11.68
CA TRP A 345 16.48 -20.41 -12.58
C TRP A 345 17.80 -20.97 -12.02
N SER A 346 18.27 -20.45 -10.88
CA SER A 346 19.42 -21.02 -10.17
C SER A 346 19.05 -22.24 -9.30
N ASP A 347 17.77 -22.53 -9.12
CA ASP A 347 17.29 -23.81 -8.55
C ASP A 347 17.58 -24.97 -9.53
N PRO A 348 18.40 -25.97 -9.15
CA PRO A 348 18.76 -27.08 -10.02
C PRO A 348 17.55 -27.86 -10.58
N ALA A 349 16.46 -27.97 -9.81
CA ALA A 349 15.28 -28.69 -10.24
C ALA A 349 14.55 -27.95 -11.37
N ARG A 350 14.44 -26.61 -11.24
CA ARG A 350 13.82 -25.76 -12.26
C ARG A 350 14.70 -25.63 -13.51
N ALA A 351 16.03 -25.55 -13.34
CA ALA A 351 16.97 -25.57 -14.45
C ALA A 351 16.88 -26.88 -15.25
N ALA A 352 16.78 -28.02 -14.57
CA ALA A 352 16.60 -29.31 -15.22
C ALA A 352 15.26 -29.42 -15.95
N ALA A 353 14.16 -28.95 -15.34
CA ALA A 353 12.85 -28.93 -15.98
C ALA A 353 12.82 -28.02 -17.23
N LEU A 354 13.47 -26.86 -17.16
CA LEU A 354 13.62 -25.97 -18.31
C LEU A 354 14.41 -26.63 -19.43
N ALA A 355 15.54 -27.27 -19.11
CA ALA A 355 16.35 -27.99 -20.10
C ALA A 355 15.55 -29.10 -20.80
N GLN A 356 14.74 -29.86 -20.06
CA GLN A 356 13.87 -30.90 -20.65
C GLN A 356 12.82 -30.32 -21.60
N LEU A 357 12.19 -29.20 -21.26
CA LEU A 357 11.23 -28.55 -22.16
C LEU A 357 11.91 -28.02 -23.43
N VAL A 358 13.10 -27.45 -23.30
CA VAL A 358 13.86 -26.99 -24.47
C VAL A 358 14.30 -28.17 -25.34
N GLU A 359 14.70 -29.30 -24.75
CA GLU A 359 15.04 -30.54 -25.49
C GLU A 359 13.82 -31.13 -26.22
N LEU A 360 12.62 -30.97 -25.67
CA LEU A 360 11.35 -31.33 -26.31
C LEU A 360 10.92 -30.36 -27.42
N GLY A 361 11.70 -29.31 -27.69
CA GLY A 361 11.49 -28.37 -28.79
C GLY A 361 10.64 -27.14 -28.44
N PHE A 362 10.37 -26.89 -27.16
CA PHE A 362 9.72 -25.65 -26.74
C PHE A 362 10.71 -24.47 -26.81
N CYS A 363 10.21 -23.29 -27.21
CA CYS A 363 10.97 -22.05 -27.09
C CYS A 363 11.29 -21.79 -25.61
N GLU A 364 12.54 -21.43 -25.30
CA GLU A 364 12.98 -21.20 -23.93
C GLU A 364 12.09 -20.20 -23.17
N ALA A 365 11.69 -19.10 -23.82
CA ALA A 365 10.80 -18.11 -23.22
C ALA A 365 9.40 -18.68 -22.89
N ASP A 366 8.84 -19.52 -23.78
CA ASP A 366 7.54 -20.15 -23.56
C ASP A 366 7.62 -21.24 -22.48
N ALA A 367 8.72 -21.99 -22.44
CA ALA A 367 9.00 -22.98 -21.41
C ALA A 367 9.19 -22.33 -20.03
N GLN A 368 9.92 -21.21 -19.97
CA GLN A 368 10.09 -20.42 -18.75
C GLN A 368 8.74 -19.88 -18.25
N ALA A 369 7.93 -19.31 -19.15
CA ALA A 369 6.59 -18.83 -18.83
C ALA A 369 5.66 -19.95 -18.35
N ALA A 370 5.70 -21.12 -19.00
CA ALA A 370 4.92 -22.29 -18.62
C ALA A 370 5.33 -22.84 -17.24
N LEU A 371 6.63 -22.96 -16.95
CA LEU A 371 7.14 -23.40 -15.65
C LEU A 371 6.88 -22.39 -14.53
N ALA A 372 6.92 -21.09 -14.83
CA ALA A 372 6.54 -20.04 -13.89
C ALA A 372 5.03 -20.07 -13.59
N ALA A 373 4.20 -20.35 -14.60
CA ALA A 373 2.74 -20.45 -14.46
C ALA A 373 2.29 -21.77 -13.79
N ALA A 374 3.04 -22.85 -13.99
CA ALA A 374 2.77 -24.17 -13.44
C ALA A 374 3.19 -24.32 -11.97
N ALA A 375 3.32 -23.21 -11.23
CA ALA A 375 3.72 -23.19 -9.81
C ALA A 375 3.07 -24.36 -9.05
N PHE A 376 3.87 -25.40 -8.80
CA PHE A 376 3.45 -26.56 -8.03
C PHE A 376 3.02 -26.04 -6.66
N ASP A 377 1.84 -26.48 -6.21
CA ASP A 377 1.40 -26.32 -4.83
C ASP A 377 2.46 -26.98 -3.92
N THR A 378 3.41 -26.18 -3.43
CA THR A 378 4.35 -26.55 -2.35
C THR A 378 4.06 -25.74 -1.11
#